data_AF-A0A7S4FIA7-F1
#
_entry.id   AF-A0A7S4FIA7-F1
#
_cell.length_a   1.000
_cell.length_b   1.000
_cell.length_c   1.000
_cell.angle_alpha   90.00
_cell.angle_beta   90.00
_cell.angle_gamma   90.00
#
_symmetry.space_group_name_H-M   'P 1'
#
loop_
_entity.id
_entity.type
_entity.pdbx_description
1 polymer ?
#
loop_
_entity_poly.entity_id
_entity_poly.type
_entity_poly.pdbx_seq_one_letter_code
_entity_poly.pdbx_strand_id
1 'polypeptide(L)'
;MEPDTNCLVFTLPASVNPRAEGAALLAGTQTATGSVACRLATGAAFGLELGARMPYDILSVWCSHAIETKRTQECLTLRLIDVEEPPSSDIVVKLAMSDPSAPRLWVETDAEGHQAAMLTIYPAFDDVEPYAAADLEFVLVLDLSSSMAQGDAFKDLQCAAYQVLQRLPRAARFNVVLFGSLQESLFPVSRQCTPDHIAQ
;
A
#
# COMPACT_ATOMS: atom_id res chain seq x y z
N MET A 1 5.68 3.45 -16.53
CA MET A 1 5.17 2.30 -15.78
C MET A 1 3.87 2.78 -15.18
N GLU A 2 2.76 2.47 -15.85
CA GLU A 2 1.42 2.80 -15.34
C GLU A 2 1.27 2.18 -13.94
N PRO A 3 0.59 2.87 -13.00
CA PRO A 3 0.17 2.21 -11.78
C PRO A 3 -0.76 1.07 -12.17
N ASP A 4 -0.45 -0.16 -11.75
CA ASP A 4 -1.32 -1.33 -11.91
C ASP A 4 -2.63 -1.08 -11.15
N THR A 5 -3.56 -0.30 -11.71
CA THR A 5 -4.66 0.33 -10.97
C THR A 5 -5.74 -0.69 -10.58
N ASN A 6 -5.71 -1.88 -11.18
CA ASN A 6 -6.65 -2.98 -10.92
C ASN A 6 -6.00 -4.19 -10.23
N CYS A 7 -4.92 -3.97 -9.48
CA CYS A 7 -4.17 -5.03 -8.83
C CYS A 7 -4.20 -4.93 -7.30
N LEU A 8 -4.63 -6.01 -6.64
CA LEU A 8 -4.44 -6.18 -5.20
C LEU A 8 -3.03 -6.64 -4.91
N VAL A 9 -2.37 -5.96 -3.96
CA VAL A 9 -1.00 -6.27 -3.55
C VAL A 9 -1.01 -6.85 -2.14
N PHE A 10 -0.53 -8.08 -2.00
CA PHE A 10 -0.31 -8.76 -0.74
C PHE A 10 1.18 -8.82 -0.48
N THR A 11 1.62 -8.31 0.67
CA THR A 11 3.02 -8.32 1.06
C THR A 11 3.18 -9.11 2.36
N LEU A 12 3.95 -10.19 2.31
CA LEU A 12 4.44 -10.89 3.49
C LEU A 12 5.84 -10.36 3.80
N PRO A 13 6.02 -9.59 4.90
CA PRO A 13 7.32 -9.02 5.22
C PRO A 13 8.32 -10.10 5.63
N ALA A 14 9.57 -9.96 5.19
CA ALA A 14 10.66 -10.87 5.55
C ALA A 14 11.13 -10.70 7.00
N SER A 15 10.83 -9.55 7.61
CA SER A 15 11.15 -9.29 9.01
C SER A 15 10.00 -8.58 9.73
N VAL A 16 9.81 -8.91 11.00
CA VAL A 16 8.85 -8.24 11.87
C VAL A 16 9.62 -7.25 12.74
N ASN A 17 9.02 -6.09 13.01
CA ASN A 17 9.60 -5.11 13.93
C ASN A 17 9.82 -5.78 15.31
N PRO A 18 11.05 -5.72 15.90
CA PRO A 18 11.34 -6.35 17.18
C PRO A 18 10.42 -5.90 18.33
N ARG A 19 9.86 -4.68 18.26
CA ARG A 19 8.90 -4.17 19.25
C ARG A 19 7.52 -4.83 19.15
N ALA A 20 7.14 -5.33 17.98
CA ALA A 20 5.88 -6.04 17.76
C ALA A 20 5.98 -7.53 18.10
N GLU A 21 7.18 -8.11 17.99
CA GLU A 21 7.44 -9.54 18.24
C GLU A 21 7.06 -9.97 19.67
N GLY A 22 7.43 -9.18 20.68
CA GLY A 22 7.14 -9.50 22.09
C GLY A 22 5.66 -9.32 22.49
N ALA A 23 4.93 -8.43 21.82
CA ALA A 23 3.52 -8.17 22.11
C ALA A 23 2.58 -9.14 21.38
N ALA A 24 2.94 -9.57 20.16
CA ALA A 24 2.11 -10.45 19.34
C ALA A 24 1.93 -11.86 19.94
N LEU A 25 2.98 -12.41 20.57
CA LEU A 25 2.93 -13.72 21.24
C LEU A 25 2.00 -13.77 22.46
N LEU A 26 1.75 -12.62 23.08
CA LEU A 26 0.90 -12.48 24.27
C LEU A 26 -0.55 -12.11 23.92
N ALA A 27 -0.77 -11.58 22.71
CA ALA A 27 -2.09 -11.28 22.20
C ALA A 27 -2.71 -12.59 21.68
N GLY A 28 -3.58 -13.20 22.49
CA GLY A 28 -4.38 -14.35 22.06
C GLY A 28 -5.39 -13.94 20.98
N THR A 29 -4.95 -13.88 19.72
CA THR A 29 -5.77 -13.47 18.57
C THR A 29 -6.58 -14.61 17.97
N GLN A 30 -6.27 -15.87 18.31
CA GLN A 30 -6.93 -17.05 17.75
C GLN A 30 -7.01 -18.20 18.77
N THR A 31 -8.21 -18.76 18.96
CA THR A 31 -8.49 -19.82 19.94
C THR A 31 -8.46 -21.23 19.32
N ALA A 32 -8.60 -21.33 17.99
CA ALA A 32 -8.77 -22.60 17.28
C ALA A 32 -7.45 -23.28 16.88
N THR A 33 -6.33 -22.56 16.84
CA THR A 33 -5.01 -23.07 16.43
C THR A 33 -3.96 -22.64 17.43
N GLY A 34 -3.09 -23.56 17.84
CA GLY A 34 -1.97 -23.25 18.74
C GLY A 34 -0.94 -22.33 18.05
N SER A 35 -0.50 -21.30 18.76
CA SER A 35 0.64 -20.49 18.31
C SER A 35 1.95 -21.15 18.76
N VAL A 36 2.89 -21.32 17.84
CA VAL A 36 4.23 -21.86 18.14
C VAL A 36 5.26 -20.79 17.84
N ALA A 37 6.07 -20.45 18.85
CA ALA A 37 7.23 -19.58 18.64
C ALA A 37 8.31 -20.37 17.89
N CYS A 38 8.41 -20.15 16.58
CA CYS A 38 9.43 -20.76 15.75
C CYS A 38 10.62 -19.81 15.63
N ARG A 39 11.73 -20.12 16.32
CA ARG A 39 13.04 -19.57 15.95
C ARG A 39 13.55 -20.39 14.77
N LEU A 40 13.54 -19.81 13.58
CA LEU A 40 14.12 -20.43 12.39
C LEU A 40 15.61 -20.70 12.67
N ALA A 41 15.96 -21.97 12.79
CA ALA A 41 17.37 -22.37 12.82
C ALA A 41 17.98 -22.09 11.44
N THR A 42 19.25 -21.72 11.40
CA THR A 42 20.01 -21.60 10.14
C THR A 42 19.93 -22.92 9.37
N GLY A 43 19.44 -22.88 8.12
CA GLY A 43 19.23 -24.05 7.27
C GLY A 43 17.87 -24.77 7.44
N ALA A 44 16.90 -24.15 8.11
CA ALA A 44 15.54 -24.67 8.13
C ALA A 44 14.83 -24.41 6.79
N ALA A 45 14.33 -25.47 6.16
CA ALA A 45 13.55 -25.37 4.93
C ALA A 45 12.29 -24.51 5.16
N PHE A 46 12.07 -23.55 4.27
CA PHE A 46 10.91 -22.67 4.30
C PHE A 46 9.93 -23.05 3.20
N GLY A 47 8.65 -23.08 3.54
CA GLY A 47 7.58 -23.35 2.59
C GLY A 47 6.43 -22.40 2.85
N LEU A 48 5.95 -21.74 1.80
CA LEU A 48 4.74 -20.93 1.85
C LEU A 48 3.75 -21.49 0.85
N GLU A 49 2.55 -21.78 1.33
CA GLU A 49 1.38 -22.03 0.51
C GLU A 49 0.32 -20.99 0.85
N LEU A 50 -0.22 -20.32 -0.17
CA LEU A 50 -1.24 -19.30 -0.02
C LEU A 50 -2.47 -19.69 -0.84
N GLY A 51 -3.60 -19.80 -0.17
CA GLY A 51 -4.91 -19.96 -0.79
C GLY A 51 -5.65 -18.64 -0.79
N ALA A 52 -6.16 -18.23 -1.94
CA ALA A 52 -7.03 -17.06 -2.09
C ALA A 52 -8.30 -17.46 -2.84
N ARG A 53 -9.44 -16.99 -2.33
CA ARG A 53 -10.72 -17.05 -3.02
C ARG A 53 -11.17 -15.63 -3.29
N MET A 54 -11.11 -15.26 -4.56
CA MET A 54 -11.45 -13.94 -5.03
C MET A 54 -12.91 -13.90 -5.45
N PRO A 55 -13.62 -12.81 -5.16
CA PRO A 55 -15.04 -12.71 -5.47
C PRO A 55 -15.34 -12.28 -6.92
N TYR A 56 -14.31 -12.22 -7.78
CA TYR A 56 -14.40 -12.10 -9.23
C TYR A 56 -13.25 -12.88 -9.88
N ASP A 57 -13.37 -13.08 -11.19
CA ASP A 57 -12.36 -13.74 -12.01
C ASP A 57 -10.98 -13.13 -11.81
N ILE A 58 -10.04 -13.98 -11.41
CA ILE A 58 -8.62 -13.66 -11.32
C ILE A 58 -8.10 -13.58 -12.76
N LEU A 59 -7.62 -12.42 -13.17
CA LEU A 59 -7.09 -12.18 -14.52
C LEU A 59 -5.62 -12.57 -14.62
N SER A 60 -4.80 -12.15 -13.67
CA SER A 60 -3.38 -12.46 -13.63
C SER A 60 -2.85 -12.54 -12.19
N VAL A 61 -1.72 -13.22 -12.05
CA VAL A 61 -0.98 -13.39 -10.80
C VAL A 61 0.48 -13.10 -11.10
N TRP A 62 1.09 -12.26 -10.28
CA TRP A 62 2.53 -12.02 -10.29
C TRP A 62 3.08 -12.16 -8.87
N CYS A 63 4.30 -12.66 -8.74
CA CYS A 63 5.01 -12.76 -7.48
C CYS A 63 6.45 -12.30 -7.65
N SER A 64 7.02 -11.70 -6.61
CA SER A 64 8.44 -11.35 -6.56
C SER A 64 9.38 -12.56 -6.54
N HIS A 65 8.86 -13.74 -6.19
CA HIS A 65 9.62 -14.99 -6.03
C HIS A 65 9.08 -16.08 -6.95
N ALA A 66 9.87 -17.13 -7.17
CA ALA A 66 9.47 -18.27 -7.98
C ALA A 66 8.31 -19.03 -7.31
N ILE A 67 7.22 -19.20 -8.06
CA ILE A 67 5.98 -19.80 -7.57
C ILE A 67 5.43 -20.87 -8.51
N GLU A 68 4.89 -21.93 -7.92
CA GLU A 68 3.93 -22.82 -8.53
C GLU A 68 2.53 -22.26 -8.28
N THR A 69 1.68 -22.29 -9.31
CA THR A 69 0.31 -21.79 -9.17
C THR A 69 -0.69 -22.78 -9.70
N LYS A 70 -1.79 -22.94 -8.96
CA LYS A 70 -2.99 -23.61 -9.41
C LYS A 70 -4.13 -22.63 -9.33
N ARG A 71 -4.73 -22.31 -10.48
CA ARG A 71 -5.74 -21.28 -10.59
C ARG A 71 -6.99 -21.81 -11.28
N THR A 72 -8.14 -21.44 -10.74
CA THR A 72 -9.47 -21.52 -11.37
C THR A 72 -10.00 -20.09 -11.58
N GLN A 73 -11.24 -19.90 -12.00
CA GLN A 73 -11.77 -18.54 -12.20
C GLN A 73 -11.64 -17.66 -10.94
N GLU A 74 -12.11 -18.15 -9.79
CA GLU A 74 -12.16 -17.39 -8.54
C GLU A 74 -11.19 -17.88 -7.47
N CYS A 75 -10.69 -19.12 -7.57
CA CYS A 75 -9.79 -19.68 -6.56
C CYS A 75 -8.35 -19.77 -7.08
N LEU A 76 -7.41 -19.46 -6.20
CA LEU A 76 -5.98 -19.49 -6.45
C LEU A 76 -5.27 -20.19 -5.30
N THR A 77 -4.37 -21.11 -5.64
CA THR A 77 -3.39 -21.67 -4.73
C THR A 77 -2.01 -21.35 -5.28
N LEU A 78 -1.16 -20.77 -4.44
CA LEU A 78 0.21 -20.38 -4.73
C LEU A 78 1.13 -21.14 -3.80
N ARG A 79 2.24 -21.64 -4.32
CA ARG A 79 3.28 -22.28 -3.53
C ARG A 79 4.64 -21.73 -3.95
N LEU A 80 5.48 -21.36 -2.98
CA LEU A 80 6.86 -21.00 -3.30
C LEU A 80 7.66 -22.25 -3.69
N ILE A 81 8.49 -22.11 -4.74
CA ILE A 81 9.36 -23.17 -5.24
C ILE A 81 10.72 -23.09 -4.53
N ASP A 82 11.21 -24.25 -4.08
CA ASP A 82 12.61 -24.50 -3.67
C ASP A 82 13.23 -23.43 -2.75
N VAL A 83 12.58 -23.16 -1.63
CA VAL A 83 13.08 -22.21 -0.63
C VAL A 83 13.82 -22.96 0.48
N GLU A 84 15.11 -23.25 0.25
CA GLU A 84 15.98 -23.91 1.23
C GLU A 84 16.21 -23.06 2.49
N GLU A 85 16.10 -21.73 2.37
CA GLU A 85 16.24 -20.75 3.44
C GLU A 85 15.15 -19.68 3.36
N PRO A 86 14.63 -19.16 4.48
CA PRO A 86 13.63 -18.10 4.47
C PRO A 86 14.09 -16.89 3.65
N PRO A 87 13.19 -16.26 2.87
CA PRO A 87 13.57 -15.20 1.95
C PRO A 87 14.12 -13.98 2.69
N SER A 88 15.20 -13.41 2.14
CA SER A 88 15.84 -12.19 2.66
C SER A 88 15.10 -10.91 2.31
N SER A 89 14.06 -11.00 1.48
CA SER A 89 13.22 -9.90 1.01
C SER A 89 11.74 -10.24 1.12
N ASP A 90 10.92 -9.21 1.24
CA ASP A 90 9.47 -9.34 1.33
C ASP A 90 8.89 -10.10 0.13
N ILE A 91 8.00 -11.03 0.40
CA ILE A 91 7.26 -11.74 -0.64
C ILE A 91 6.06 -10.89 -1.03
N VAL A 92 6.07 -10.41 -2.26
CA VAL A 92 5.00 -9.57 -2.82
C VAL A 92 4.23 -10.38 -3.86
N VAL A 93 2.94 -10.55 -3.62
CA VAL A 93 1.99 -11.17 -4.55
C VAL A 93 1.03 -10.11 -5.07
N LYS A 94 0.92 -10.03 -6.39
CA LYS A 94 0.05 -9.11 -7.12
C LYS A 94 -1.04 -9.91 -7.82
N LEU A 95 -2.31 -9.60 -7.54
CA LEU A 95 -3.48 -10.25 -8.13
C LEU A 95 -4.29 -9.23 -8.93
N ALA A 96 -4.45 -9.42 -10.23
CA ALA A 96 -5.39 -8.64 -11.03
C ALA A 96 -6.74 -9.36 -11.11
N MET A 97 -7.83 -8.60 -11.04
CA MET A 97 -9.20 -9.13 -11.10
C MET A 97 -10.04 -8.36 -12.11
N SER A 98 -11.16 -8.94 -12.55
CA SER A 98 -12.04 -8.31 -13.54
C SER A 98 -12.73 -7.04 -13.05
N ASP A 99 -13.12 -6.96 -11.77
CA ASP A 99 -13.81 -5.79 -11.22
C ASP A 99 -13.45 -5.53 -9.74
N PRO A 100 -12.23 -5.03 -9.44
CA PRO A 100 -11.81 -4.84 -8.05
C PRO A 100 -12.65 -3.81 -7.28
N SER A 101 -13.37 -2.92 -7.97
CA SER A 101 -13.98 -1.74 -7.37
C SER A 101 -15.46 -1.90 -7.00
N ALA A 102 -16.09 -3.01 -7.39
CA ALA A 102 -17.46 -3.26 -6.98
C ALA A 102 -17.58 -3.38 -5.44
N PRO A 103 -18.53 -2.68 -4.80
CA PRO A 103 -18.75 -2.77 -3.35
C PRO A 103 -19.28 -4.16 -2.96
N ARG A 104 -18.88 -4.66 -1.80
CA ARG A 104 -19.17 -6.03 -1.37
C ARG A 104 -19.59 -6.11 0.07
N LEU A 105 -20.58 -6.96 0.35
CA LEU A 105 -20.99 -7.35 1.69
C LEU A 105 -20.83 -8.87 1.82
N TRP A 106 -19.94 -9.31 2.68
CA TRP A 106 -19.88 -10.72 3.11
C TRP A 106 -20.65 -10.86 4.41
N VAL A 107 -21.55 -11.84 4.46
CA VAL A 107 -22.31 -12.18 5.66
C VAL A 107 -22.02 -13.63 5.99
N GLU A 108 -21.46 -13.87 7.16
CA GLU A 108 -21.24 -15.20 7.70
C GLU A 108 -22.16 -15.42 8.89
N THR A 109 -22.62 -16.66 9.05
CA THR A 109 -23.44 -17.08 10.19
C THR A 109 -22.74 -18.23 10.88
N ASP A 110 -22.54 -18.14 12.19
CA ASP A 110 -21.96 -19.22 12.97
C ASP A 110 -22.99 -20.34 13.25
N ALA A 111 -22.54 -21.43 13.88
CA ALA A 111 -23.41 -22.56 14.20
C ALA A 111 -24.50 -22.24 15.26
N GLU A 112 -24.33 -21.14 16.01
CA GLU A 112 -25.26 -20.66 17.03
C GLU A 112 -26.28 -19.66 16.46
N GLY A 113 -26.12 -19.27 15.19
CA GLY A 113 -27.00 -18.35 14.48
C GLY A 113 -26.59 -16.87 14.57
N HIS A 114 -25.43 -16.56 15.14
CA HIS A 114 -24.89 -15.20 15.14
C HIS A 114 -24.41 -14.81 13.75
N GLN A 115 -24.63 -13.56 13.37
CA GLN A 115 -24.24 -13.03 12.06
C GLN A 115 -23.12 -12.01 12.19
N ALA A 116 -22.10 -12.14 11.36
CA ALA A 116 -21.06 -11.14 11.16
C ALA A 116 -21.09 -10.69 9.71
N ALA A 117 -20.96 -9.38 9.48
CA ALA A 117 -20.94 -8.83 8.14
C ALA A 117 -19.71 -7.94 7.91
N MET A 118 -19.03 -8.14 6.78
CA MET A 118 -17.91 -7.32 6.34
C MET A 118 -18.28 -6.58 5.05
N LEU A 119 -18.35 -5.26 5.11
CA LEU A 119 -18.54 -4.39 3.96
C LEU A 119 -17.18 -3.91 3.45
N THR A 120 -16.85 -4.23 2.20
CA THR A 120 -15.63 -3.79 1.53
C THR A 120 -16.01 -2.87 0.38
N ILE A 121 -15.47 -1.65 0.40
CA ILE A 121 -15.63 -0.67 -0.68
C ILE A 121 -14.23 -0.31 -1.16
N TYR A 122 -13.94 -0.59 -2.42
CA TYR A 122 -12.71 -0.19 -3.09
C TYR A 122 -13.09 0.80 -4.19
N PRO A 123 -12.97 2.12 -3.98
CA PRO A 123 -13.42 3.08 -4.97
C PRO A 123 -12.56 2.99 -6.23
N ALA A 124 -13.21 2.93 -7.40
CA ALA A 124 -12.54 3.23 -8.66
C ALA A 124 -12.25 4.73 -8.68
N PHE A 125 -10.97 5.08 -8.77
CA PHE A 125 -10.55 6.44 -9.06
C PHE A 125 -10.44 6.57 -10.57
N ASP A 126 -11.58 6.64 -11.25
CA ASP A 126 -11.60 7.10 -12.63
C ASP A 126 -11.04 8.54 -12.66
N ASP A 127 -10.46 8.94 -13.80
CA ASP A 127 -9.87 10.27 -13.99
C ASP A 127 -10.76 11.32 -13.32
N VAL A 128 -10.22 11.99 -12.29
CA VAL A 128 -10.93 13.04 -11.57
C VAL A 128 -11.43 14.03 -12.63
N GLU A 129 -12.76 14.06 -12.83
CA GLU A 129 -13.42 14.91 -13.82
C GLU A 129 -12.73 16.29 -13.82
N PRO A 130 -12.38 16.88 -14.98
CA PRO A 130 -11.64 18.15 -15.03
C PRO A 130 -12.27 19.26 -14.17
N TYR A 131 -13.59 19.19 -13.97
CA TYR A 131 -14.36 20.06 -13.08
C TYR A 131 -14.07 19.82 -11.60
N ALA A 132 -13.97 18.56 -11.15
CA ALA A 132 -13.58 18.24 -9.79
C ALA A 132 -12.14 18.69 -9.51
N ALA A 133 -11.24 18.61 -10.51
CA ALA A 133 -9.86 19.05 -10.35
C ALA A 133 -9.72 20.56 -10.10
N ALA A 134 -10.63 21.42 -10.59
CA ALA A 134 -10.60 22.86 -10.33
C ALA A 134 -10.92 23.23 -8.87
N ASP A 135 -11.72 22.39 -8.19
CA ASP A 135 -12.05 22.57 -6.78
C ASP A 135 -10.98 21.99 -5.83
N LEU A 136 -10.02 21.22 -6.36
CA LEU A 136 -8.94 20.65 -5.57
C LEU A 136 -7.88 21.70 -5.20
N GLU A 137 -7.44 21.63 -3.96
CA GLU A 137 -6.35 22.43 -3.41
C GLU A 137 -5.33 21.52 -2.71
N PHE A 138 -4.08 21.61 -3.12
CA PHE A 138 -2.97 20.85 -2.57
C PHE A 138 -2.03 21.77 -1.79
N VAL A 139 -1.93 21.59 -0.48
CA VAL A 139 -0.99 22.35 0.36
C VAL A 139 0.14 21.43 0.81
N LEU A 140 1.33 21.64 0.26
CA LEU A 140 2.53 20.91 0.65
C LEU A 140 3.10 21.56 1.91
N VAL A 141 3.15 20.82 3.01
CA VAL A 141 3.70 21.30 4.28
C VAL A 141 5.07 20.66 4.49
N LEU A 142 6.14 21.44 4.38
CA LEU A 142 7.52 20.95 4.32
C LEU A 142 8.32 21.38 5.56
N ASP A 143 8.93 20.40 6.24
CA ASP A 143 9.81 20.65 7.38
C ASP A 143 11.19 21.11 6.90
N LEU A 144 11.69 22.20 7.47
CA LEU A 144 13.02 22.78 7.30
C LEU A 144 13.78 22.93 8.63
N SER A 145 13.44 22.11 9.62
CA SER A 145 14.15 22.02 10.90
C SER A 145 15.63 21.65 10.72
N SER A 146 16.43 21.86 11.75
CA SER A 146 17.89 21.67 11.70
C SER A 146 18.31 20.22 11.36
N SER A 147 17.46 19.22 11.58
CA SER A 147 17.70 17.84 11.13
C SER A 147 17.68 17.69 9.61
N MET A 148 16.94 18.54 8.89
CA MET A 148 16.84 18.49 7.43
C MET A 148 18.11 19.01 6.74
N ALA A 149 18.97 19.74 7.46
CA ALA A 149 20.25 20.22 6.97
C ALA A 149 21.34 19.12 6.93
N GLN A 150 21.06 17.91 7.41
CA GLN A 150 22.01 16.81 7.42
C GLN A 150 21.92 15.98 6.13
N GLY A 151 23.06 15.80 5.47
CA GLY A 151 23.18 14.99 4.26
C GLY A 151 22.34 15.52 3.10
N ASP A 152 21.73 14.60 2.33
CA ASP A 152 20.96 14.92 1.13
C ASP A 152 19.46 15.19 1.41
N ALA A 153 19.02 15.16 2.68
CA ALA A 153 17.59 15.23 3.05
C ALA A 153 16.87 16.47 2.47
N PHE A 154 17.50 17.64 2.52
CA PHE A 154 16.94 18.86 1.94
C PHE A 154 16.83 18.79 0.41
N LYS A 155 17.84 18.23 -0.26
CA LYS A 155 17.84 18.08 -1.72
C LYS A 155 16.80 17.06 -2.18
N ASP A 156 16.64 15.96 -1.45
CA ASP A 156 15.64 14.95 -1.72
C ASP A 156 14.22 15.50 -1.51
N LEU A 157 14.02 16.31 -0.46
CA LEU A 157 12.78 17.04 -0.22
C LEU A 157 12.43 17.95 -1.41
N GLN A 158 13.39 18.75 -1.90
CA GLN A 158 13.18 19.62 -3.06
C GLN A 158 12.82 18.82 -4.32
N CYS A 159 13.54 17.74 -4.60
CA CYS A 159 13.25 16.85 -5.72
C CYS A 159 11.86 16.23 -5.62
N ALA A 160 11.47 15.74 -4.43
CA ALA A 160 10.17 15.13 -4.19
C ALA A 160 9.04 16.16 -4.33
N ALA A 161 9.16 17.32 -3.69
CA ALA A 161 8.18 18.40 -3.78
C ALA A 161 7.98 18.84 -5.24
N TYR A 162 9.07 19.04 -5.98
CA TYR A 162 9.00 19.40 -7.40
C TYR A 162 8.31 18.32 -8.25
N GLN A 163 8.65 17.04 -8.05
CA GLN A 163 8.00 15.95 -8.76
C GLN A 163 6.50 15.84 -8.45
N VAL A 164 6.09 16.10 -7.20
CA VAL A 164 4.67 16.16 -6.83
C VAL A 164 3.98 17.29 -7.59
N LEU A 165 4.52 18.51 -7.53
CA LEU A 165 3.94 19.68 -8.18
C LEU A 165 3.80 19.50 -9.70
N GLN A 166 4.77 18.84 -10.35
CA GLN A 166 4.71 18.53 -11.78
C GLN A 166 3.57 17.56 -12.15
N ARG A 167 3.13 16.71 -11.23
CA ARG A 167 2.09 15.70 -11.44
C ARG A 167 0.70 16.15 -11.02
N LEU A 168 0.57 17.30 -10.36
CA LEU A 168 -0.74 17.81 -9.98
C LEU A 168 -1.59 18.18 -11.21
N PRO A 169 -2.92 17.99 -11.15
CA PRO A 169 -3.82 18.46 -12.19
C PRO A 169 -3.65 19.95 -12.44
N ARG A 170 -3.57 20.37 -13.71
CA ARG A 170 -3.36 21.78 -14.08
C ARG A 170 -4.51 22.70 -13.67
N ALA A 171 -5.71 22.16 -13.54
CA ALA A 171 -6.88 22.89 -13.04
C ALA A 171 -6.82 23.13 -11.52
N ALA A 172 -6.09 22.30 -10.77
CA ALA A 172 -6.01 22.39 -9.32
C ALA A 172 -5.19 23.60 -8.86
N ARG A 173 -5.42 23.98 -7.60
CA ARG A 173 -4.65 25.00 -6.90
C ARG A 173 -3.63 24.33 -5.98
N PHE A 174 -2.51 25.01 -5.74
CA PHE A 174 -1.51 24.55 -4.78
C PHE A 174 -0.89 25.71 -4.00
N ASN A 175 -0.32 25.36 -2.85
CA ASN A 175 0.60 26.22 -2.12
C ASN A 175 1.67 25.36 -1.42
N VAL A 176 2.75 26.00 -1.03
CA VAL A 176 3.82 25.36 -0.25
C VAL A 176 3.97 26.15 1.04
N VAL A 177 3.92 25.45 2.17
CA VAL A 177 4.13 26.01 3.51
C VAL A 177 5.39 25.38 4.06
N LEU A 178 6.40 26.20 4.30
CA LEU A 178 7.65 25.84 4.94
C LEU A 178 7.52 26.08 6.43
N PHE A 179 7.95 25.12 7.25
CA PHE A 179 7.98 25.31 8.71
C PHE A 179 9.30 24.83 9.31
N GLY A 180 9.70 25.49 10.40
CA GLY A 180 10.91 25.20 11.16
C GLY A 180 10.90 26.08 12.41
N SER A 181 11.83 27.03 12.51
CA SER A 181 11.76 28.07 13.55
C SER A 181 10.68 29.13 13.27
N LEU A 182 10.34 29.33 12.00
CA LEU A 182 9.29 30.22 11.52
C LEU A 182 8.45 29.47 10.48
N GLN A 183 7.26 29.98 10.19
CA GLN A 183 6.39 29.47 9.15
C GLN A 183 6.29 30.49 8.02
N GLU A 184 6.50 30.03 6.79
CA GLU A 184 6.39 30.85 5.58
C GLU A 184 5.60 30.10 4.51
N SER A 185 4.78 30.81 3.76
CA SER A 185 4.02 30.27 2.63
C SER A 185 4.54 30.86 1.33
N LEU A 186 4.77 30.01 0.33
CA LEU A 186 5.27 30.41 -0.99
C LEU A 186 4.37 31.45 -1.64
N PHE A 187 3.05 31.25 -1.54
CA PHE A 187 2.06 32.23 -1.98
C PHE A 187 1.18 32.68 -0.81
N PRO A 188 0.72 33.95 -0.78
CA PRO A 188 -0.27 34.40 0.19
C PRO A 188 -1.61 33.65 0.08
N VAL A 189 -1.94 33.19 -1.13
CA VAL A 189 -3.12 32.37 -1.45
C VAL A 189 -2.72 31.36 -2.51
N SER A 190 -3.25 30.14 -2.41
CA SER A 190 -2.98 29.06 -3.34
C SER A 190 -3.23 29.45 -4.80
N ARG A 191 -2.30 29.07 -5.67
CA ARG A 191 -2.27 29.42 -7.09
C ARG A 191 -2.52 28.20 -7.96
N GLN A 192 -3.01 28.40 -9.16
CA GLN A 192 -3.22 27.32 -10.12
C GLN A 192 -1.87 26.65 -10.49
N CYS A 193 -1.87 25.33 -10.68
CA CYS A 193 -0.71 24.50 -11.03
C CYS A 193 -0.17 24.74 -12.47
N THR A 194 0.07 25.98 -12.87
CA THR A 194 0.68 26.33 -14.15
C THR A 194 2.21 26.18 -14.10
N PRO A 195 2.88 25.94 -15.23
CA PRO A 195 4.35 25.86 -15.28
C PRO A 195 5.04 27.09 -14.66
N ASP A 196 4.50 28.29 -14.88
CA ASP A 196 5.06 29.54 -14.37
C ASP A 196 5.00 29.68 -12.85
N HIS A 197 3.98 29.10 -12.21
CA HIS A 197 3.88 29.09 -10.74
C HIS A 197 4.72 27.98 -10.11
N ILE A 198 4.98 26.88 -10.83
CA ILE A 198 5.78 25.75 -10.34
C ILE A 198 7.28 26.02 -10.47
N ALA A 199 7.69 26.85 -11.44
CA ALA A 199 9.10 27.19 -11.67
C ALA A 199 9.66 28.29 -10.74
N GLN A 200 8.85 28.79 -9.80
CA GLN A 200 9.25 29.78 -8.78
C GLN A 200 9.81 29.08 -7.53
#